data_AF-A0A7R9XS52-F1
#
_entry.id   AF-A0A7R9XS52-F1
#
_cell.length_a   1.000
_cell.length_b   1.000
_cell.length_c   1.000
_cell.angle_alpha   90.00
_cell.angle_beta   90.00
_cell.angle_gamma   90.00
#
_symmetry.space_group_name_H-M   'P 1'
#
loop_
_entity.id
_entity.type
_entity.pdbx_description
1 polymer ?
#
loop_
_entity_poly.entity_id
_entity_poly.type
_entity_poly.pdbx_seq_one_letter_code
_entity_poly.pdbx_strand_id
1 'polypeptide(L)'
;ITCLAFHPTRGRAQLTSGSRDGDGRVWDLVAEATETAGECLHTLRWKSGAIIDVNYLSCGRLIVTSTAMSALKGASRSLNRLLVWSSVSGRLCKWYDAHSSRISSFSWHPHPGSRNVAVTGCDDGVLRVWSIRASPSGAGKPLLENSDHSGVIATMRGVDVVRSGAVVKVAHSPMGGLVAVVTRDGFLR
;
A
#
# COMPACT_ATOMS: atom_id res chain seq x y z
N ILE A 1 -5.12 -1.21 17.00
CA ILE A 1 -3.99 -0.93 16.08
C ILE A 1 -3.78 -2.16 15.21
N THR A 2 -3.66 -2.00 13.89
CA THR A 2 -3.48 -3.09 12.91
C THR A 2 -2.07 -3.14 12.33
N CYS A 3 -1.41 -1.99 12.25
CA CYS A 3 -0.09 -1.81 11.64
C CYS A 3 0.57 -0.54 12.18
N LEU A 4 1.90 -0.47 12.03
CA LEU A 4 2.75 0.64 12.48
C LEU A 4 3.90 0.81 11.49
N ALA A 5 4.30 2.05 11.23
CA ALA A 5 5.50 2.36 10.44
C ALA A 5 6.20 3.62 10.97
N PHE A 6 7.50 3.51 11.20
CA PHE A 6 8.34 4.65 11.54
C PHE A 6 8.61 5.51 10.31
N HIS A 7 8.75 6.82 10.53
CA HIS A 7 9.20 7.73 9.49
C HIS A 7 10.63 7.33 9.04
N PRO A 8 10.90 7.21 7.72
CA PRO A 8 12.16 6.63 7.24
C PRO A 8 13.36 7.58 7.33
N THR A 9 13.14 8.88 7.46
CA THR A 9 14.23 9.86 7.62
C THR A 9 14.85 9.73 9.01
N ARG A 10 16.15 9.44 9.06
CA ARG A 10 16.94 9.37 10.29
C ARG A 10 16.81 10.67 11.09
N GLY A 11 16.56 10.54 12.39
CA GLY A 11 16.47 11.67 13.30
C GLY A 11 15.12 12.40 13.31
N ARG A 12 14.11 11.89 12.59
CA ARG A 12 12.72 12.36 12.72
C ARG A 12 11.94 11.35 13.54
N ALA A 13 11.62 11.68 14.79
CA ALA A 13 10.95 10.76 15.71
C ALA A 13 9.42 10.75 15.50
N GLN A 14 8.99 10.37 14.30
CA GLN A 14 7.58 10.23 13.94
C GLN A 14 7.22 8.78 13.66
N LEU A 15 6.00 8.40 14.05
CA LEU A 15 5.41 7.09 13.83
C LEU A 15 4.02 7.25 13.24
N THR A 16 3.64 6.40 12.29
CA THR A 16 2.24 6.31 11.85
C THR A 16 1.65 4.97 12.26
N SER A 17 0.47 5.00 12.86
CA SER A 17 -0.34 3.81 13.17
C SER A 17 -1.55 3.71 12.27
N GLY A 18 -1.99 2.49 11.99
CA GLY A 18 -3.28 2.20 11.37
C GLY A 18 -4.22 1.46 12.33
N SER A 19 -5.53 1.61 12.13
CA SER A 19 -6.53 1.01 13.01
C SER A 19 -7.77 0.50 12.25
N ARG A 20 -8.53 -0.38 12.91
CA ARG A 20 -9.78 -0.95 12.38
C ARG A 20 -10.94 0.04 12.40
N ASP A 21 -10.82 1.12 13.16
CA ASP A 21 -11.78 2.24 13.18
C ASP A 21 -11.73 3.08 11.89
N GLY A 22 -10.72 2.85 11.03
CA GLY A 22 -10.50 3.57 9.78
C GLY A 22 -9.58 4.79 9.89
N ASP A 23 -8.97 5.00 11.06
CA ASP A 23 -7.97 6.04 11.27
C ASP A 23 -6.56 5.52 11.09
N GLY A 24 -5.81 6.28 10.30
CA GLY A 24 -4.37 6.35 10.45
C GLY A 24 -4.05 7.50 11.39
N ARG A 25 -3.04 7.39 12.24
CA ARG A 25 -2.59 8.49 13.09
C ARG A 25 -1.11 8.67 13.00
N VAL A 26 -0.67 9.91 12.79
CA VAL A 26 0.74 10.30 12.80
C VAL A 26 1.05 10.88 14.18
N TRP A 27 2.07 10.36 14.82
CA TRP A 27 2.47 10.68 16.18
C TRP A 27 3.84 11.34 16.17
N ASP A 28 3.97 12.38 16.97
CA ASP A 28 5.26 12.91 17.39
C ASP A 28 5.69 12.19 18.66
N LEU A 29 6.80 11.46 18.61
CA LEU A 29 7.23 10.63 19.74
C LEU A 29 8.04 11.39 20.78
N VAL A 30 8.62 12.54 20.42
CA VAL A 30 9.58 13.25 21.29
C VAL A 30 9.29 14.75 21.41
N ALA A 31 8.11 15.20 20.95
CA ALA A 31 7.74 16.61 20.92
C ALA A 31 8.70 17.46 20.06
N GLU A 32 9.09 16.93 18.89
CA GLU A 32 9.84 17.68 17.87
C GLU A 32 9.01 18.82 17.26
N ALA A 33 7.70 18.60 17.13
CA ALA A 33 6.71 19.47 16.50
C ALA A 33 5.54 19.81 17.44
N THR A 34 5.43 19.15 18.59
CA THR A 34 4.41 19.40 19.62
C THR A 34 5.01 19.84 20.95
N GLU A 35 4.17 20.30 21.88
CA GLU A 35 4.60 20.66 23.24
C GLU A 35 4.82 19.42 24.11
N THR A 36 4.04 18.35 23.89
CA THR A 36 4.18 17.10 24.64
C THR A 36 4.49 15.90 23.74
N ALA A 37 5.34 15.01 24.23
CA ALA A 37 5.71 13.78 23.54
C ALA A 37 4.52 12.81 23.48
N GLY A 38 4.36 12.15 22.34
CA GLY A 38 3.26 11.21 22.10
C GLY A 38 1.99 11.85 21.55
N GLU A 39 2.01 13.13 21.19
CA GLU A 39 0.85 13.80 20.61
C GLU A 39 0.57 13.34 19.17
N CYS A 40 -0.73 13.27 18.86
CA CYS A 40 -1.20 12.95 17.52
C CYS A 40 -1.16 14.20 16.65
N LEU A 41 -0.17 14.28 15.76
CA LEU A 41 -0.02 15.36 14.78
C LEU A 41 -1.18 15.37 13.78
N HIS A 42 -1.54 14.20 13.23
CA HIS A 42 -2.51 14.10 12.14
C HIS A 42 -3.38 12.86 12.28
N THR A 43 -4.67 13.00 12.00
CA THR A 43 -5.60 11.88 11.78
C THR A 43 -5.85 11.71 10.28
N LEU A 44 -5.37 10.60 9.72
CA LEU A 44 -5.49 10.18 8.33
C LEU A 44 -6.78 9.35 8.16
N ARG A 45 -7.92 10.02 8.05
CA ARG A 45 -9.23 9.37 7.87
C ARG A 45 -9.78 9.62 6.48
N TRP A 46 -10.16 8.56 5.78
CA TRP A 46 -10.84 8.65 4.49
C TRP A 46 -12.02 7.69 4.42
N LYS A 47 -13.25 8.23 4.43
CA LYS A 47 -14.50 7.45 4.45
C LYS A 47 -14.45 6.33 5.51
N SER A 48 -15.26 5.28 5.35
CA SER A 48 -15.23 4.09 6.20
C SER A 48 -14.31 3.04 5.59
N GLY A 49 -13.58 2.29 6.41
CA GLY A 49 -12.73 1.17 5.99
C GLY A 49 -11.52 1.04 6.90
N ALA A 50 -11.26 -0.16 7.42
CA ALA A 50 -10.11 -0.41 8.31
C ALA A 50 -8.80 -0.14 7.57
N ILE A 51 -7.84 0.51 8.21
CA ILE A 51 -6.47 0.57 7.68
C ILE A 51 -5.77 -0.71 8.08
N ILE A 52 -5.20 -1.42 7.11
CA ILE A 52 -4.56 -2.72 7.33
C ILE A 52 -3.04 -2.66 7.19
N ASP A 53 -2.53 -1.65 6.51
CA ASP A 53 -1.08 -1.44 6.36
C ASP A 53 -0.78 0.05 6.18
N VAL A 54 0.41 0.45 6.63
CA VAL A 54 0.94 1.82 6.57
C VAL A 54 2.37 1.72 6.09
N ASN A 55 2.67 2.47 5.04
CA ASN A 55 3.99 2.50 4.42
C ASN A 55 4.41 3.94 4.13
N TYR A 56 5.71 4.24 4.19
CA TYR A 56 6.25 5.53 3.76
C TYR A 56 6.93 5.41 2.41
N LEU A 57 6.91 6.47 1.62
CA LEU A 57 7.89 6.64 0.55
C LEU A 57 9.28 6.83 1.16
N SER A 58 10.33 6.42 0.45
CA SER A 58 11.72 6.54 0.90
C SER A 58 12.12 7.98 1.29
N CYS A 59 11.53 9.00 0.66
CA CYS A 59 11.75 10.40 0.99
C CYS A 59 11.03 10.86 2.27
N GLY A 60 10.20 10.03 2.90
CA GLY A 60 9.41 10.34 4.09
C GLY A 60 8.21 11.27 3.86
N ARG A 61 8.16 11.98 2.73
CA ARG A 61 7.15 13.02 2.48
C ARG A 61 5.73 12.50 2.34
N LEU A 62 5.55 11.28 1.87
CA LEU A 62 4.23 10.68 1.65
C LEU A 62 4.05 9.40 2.46
N ILE A 63 2.84 9.24 3.00
CA ILE A 63 2.36 8.05 3.67
C ILE A 63 1.38 7.36 2.73
N VAL A 64 1.49 6.04 2.60
CA VAL A 64 0.57 5.19 1.86
C VAL A 64 -0.13 4.26 2.85
N THR A 65 -1.45 4.34 2.92
CA THR A 65 -2.25 3.43 3.74
C THR A 65 -3.11 2.56 2.84
N SER A 66 -3.14 1.24 3.09
CA SER A 66 -4.07 0.35 2.42
C SER A 66 -5.32 0.14 3.27
N THR A 67 -6.50 0.23 2.66
CA THR A 67 -7.78 0.01 3.35
C THR A 67 -8.34 -1.38 3.07
N ALA A 68 -9.03 -1.92 4.06
CA ALA A 68 -9.95 -3.03 3.92
C ALA A 68 -11.38 -2.54 4.22
N MET A 69 -12.17 -2.38 3.18
CA MET A 69 -13.62 -2.26 3.32
C MET A 69 -14.15 -3.64 3.70
N SER A 70 -14.53 -3.82 4.97
CA SER A 70 -15.45 -4.91 5.29
C SER A 70 -16.69 -4.62 4.48
N ALA A 71 -17.07 -5.51 3.55
CA ALA A 71 -18.22 -5.31 2.69
C ALA A 71 -19.41 -4.90 3.57
N LEU A 72 -19.77 -3.61 3.55
CA LEU A 72 -21.01 -3.15 4.14
C LEU A 72 -22.09 -3.97 3.44
N LYS A 73 -22.89 -4.73 4.20
CA LYS A 73 -24.00 -5.53 3.65
C LYS A 73 -24.80 -4.62 2.71
N GLY A 74 -24.72 -4.87 1.40
CA GLY A 74 -25.43 -4.11 0.37
C GLY A 74 -24.58 -3.18 -0.54
N ALA A 75 -23.28 -2.98 -0.29
CA ALA A 75 -22.44 -2.21 -1.21
C ALA A 75 -22.04 -3.06 -2.44
N SER A 76 -22.60 -2.72 -3.61
CA SER A 76 -22.50 -3.51 -4.85
C SER A 76 -21.07 -3.78 -5.34
N ARG A 77 -20.06 -3.00 -4.95
CA ARG A 77 -18.62 -3.33 -5.13
C ARG A 77 -17.78 -2.66 -4.05
N SER A 78 -17.36 -3.41 -3.04
CA SER A 78 -16.41 -2.91 -2.04
C SER A 78 -14.99 -3.00 -2.60
N LEU A 79 -14.39 -1.85 -2.91
CA LEU A 79 -13.01 -1.77 -3.38
C LEU A 79 -12.09 -1.40 -2.23
N ASN A 80 -11.03 -2.18 -2.07
CA ASN A 80 -9.91 -1.88 -1.20
C ASN A 80 -8.97 -0.92 -1.91
N ARG A 81 -8.47 0.08 -1.17
CA ARG A 81 -7.79 1.23 -1.76
C ARG A 81 -6.40 1.42 -1.20
N LEU A 82 -5.54 2.00 -2.01
CA LEU A 82 -4.32 2.66 -1.53
C LEU A 82 -4.59 4.15 -1.43
N LEU A 83 -4.40 4.72 -0.26
CA LEU A 83 -4.56 6.15 0.00
C LEU A 83 -3.19 6.76 0.21
N VAL A 84 -2.94 7.89 -0.42
CA VAL A 84 -1.67 8.61 -0.37
C VAL A 84 -1.89 9.92 0.35
N TRP A 85 -1.14 10.14 1.42
CA TRP A 85 -1.25 11.27 2.32
C TRP A 85 0.05 12.05 2.36
N SER A 86 -0.05 13.35 2.60
CA SER A 86 1.09 14.17 2.99
C SER A 86 1.47 13.88 4.44
N SER A 87 2.71 13.47 4.69
CA SER A 87 3.26 13.30 6.05
C SER A 87 3.38 14.63 6.82
N VAL A 88 3.38 15.76 6.11
CA VAL A 88 3.60 17.10 6.67
C VAL A 88 2.29 17.78 7.03
N SER A 89 1.23 17.54 6.27
CA SER A 89 -0.07 18.22 6.45
C SER A 89 -1.21 17.28 6.83
N GLY A 90 -0.99 15.97 6.82
CA GLY A 90 -2.03 14.96 7.05
C GLY A 90 -3.12 14.91 5.98
N ARG A 91 -3.02 15.73 4.93
CA ARG A 91 -4.05 15.81 3.88
C ARG A 91 -3.92 14.66 2.90
N LEU A 92 -5.06 14.14 2.45
CA LEU A 92 -5.10 13.19 1.36
C LEU A 92 -4.58 13.87 0.08
N CYS A 93 -3.55 13.30 -0.51
CA CYS A 93 -3.04 13.70 -1.81
C CYS A 93 -3.75 12.96 -2.93
N LYS A 94 -3.91 11.64 -2.82
CA LYS A 94 -4.43 10.80 -3.91
C LYS A 94 -5.00 9.48 -3.36
N TRP A 95 -5.86 8.81 -4.14
CA TRP A 95 -6.24 7.41 -3.86
C TRP A 95 -6.18 6.56 -5.13
N TYR A 96 -6.06 5.25 -4.95
CA TYR A 96 -6.09 4.24 -5.99
C TYR A 96 -7.12 3.18 -5.61
N ASP A 97 -8.04 2.90 -6.52
CA ASP A 97 -8.97 1.77 -6.39
C ASP A 97 -8.18 0.50 -6.71
N ALA A 98 -7.67 -0.15 -5.67
CA ALA A 98 -6.56 -1.07 -5.79
C ALA A 98 -7.01 -2.48 -6.09
N HIS A 99 -7.89 -3.06 -5.27
CA HIS A 99 -8.31 -4.45 -5.41
C HIS A 99 -9.78 -4.64 -5.02
N SER A 100 -10.42 -5.66 -5.61
CA SER A 100 -11.80 -6.04 -5.26
C SER A 100 -11.89 -6.94 -4.04
N SER A 101 -10.75 -7.46 -3.58
CA SER A 101 -10.62 -8.27 -2.37
C SER A 101 -9.49 -7.77 -1.50
N ARG A 102 -9.25 -8.41 -0.36
CA ARG A 102 -8.27 -8.00 0.66
C ARG A 102 -6.87 -7.93 0.06
N ILE A 103 -6.21 -6.78 0.22
CA ILE A 103 -4.78 -6.64 -0.06
C ILE A 103 -4.04 -7.46 0.99
N SER A 104 -3.29 -8.46 0.54
CA SER A 104 -2.57 -9.40 1.40
C SER A 104 -1.14 -8.96 1.64
N SER A 105 -0.56 -8.20 0.70
CA SER A 105 0.84 -7.80 0.78
C SER A 105 1.13 -6.55 -0.06
N PHE A 106 2.08 -5.75 0.42
CA PHE A 106 2.58 -4.55 -0.21
C PHE A 106 4.11 -4.58 -0.18
N SER A 107 4.77 -4.21 -1.29
CA SER A 107 6.22 -4.12 -1.36
C SER A 107 6.66 -2.91 -2.17
N TRP A 108 7.55 -2.10 -1.62
CA TRP A 108 8.22 -1.03 -2.35
C TRP A 108 9.37 -1.57 -3.18
N HIS A 109 9.57 -0.97 -4.35
CA HIS A 109 10.83 -1.10 -5.06
C HIS A 109 11.96 -0.49 -4.22
N PRO A 110 13.08 -1.20 -4.01
CA PRO A 110 14.10 -0.81 -3.03
C PRO A 110 14.87 0.46 -3.40
N HIS A 111 14.98 0.79 -4.68
CA HIS A 111 15.74 1.94 -5.14
C HIS A 111 14.97 3.27 -5.01
N PRO A 112 15.51 4.29 -4.32
CA PRO A 112 14.85 5.60 -4.18
C PRO A 112 14.57 6.32 -5.51
N GLY A 113 15.37 6.06 -6.55
CA GLY A 113 15.20 6.61 -7.90
C GLY A 113 14.12 5.93 -8.75
N SER A 114 13.46 4.89 -8.25
CA SER A 114 12.51 4.05 -9.00
C SER A 114 11.16 4.69 -9.29
N ARG A 115 11.02 6.02 -9.15
CA ARG A 115 9.76 6.76 -9.35
C ARG A 115 8.62 6.27 -8.45
N ASN A 116 8.95 5.82 -7.23
CA ASN A 116 8.01 5.33 -6.22
C ASN A 116 7.16 4.14 -6.72
N VAL A 117 7.84 3.12 -7.25
CA VAL A 117 7.17 1.90 -7.71
C VAL A 117 6.88 0.98 -6.53
N ALA A 118 5.65 0.48 -6.48
CA ALA A 118 5.21 -0.53 -5.51
C ALA A 118 4.45 -1.65 -6.18
N VAL A 119 4.41 -2.82 -5.53
CA VAL A 119 3.61 -3.96 -5.95
C VAL A 119 2.68 -4.37 -4.81
N THR A 120 1.43 -4.66 -5.15
CA THR A 120 0.45 -5.23 -4.23
C THR A 120 0.02 -6.60 -4.68
N GLY A 121 -0.07 -7.52 -3.72
CA GLY A 121 -0.71 -8.82 -3.85
C GLY A 121 -2.08 -8.80 -3.18
N CYS A 122 -3.01 -9.58 -3.72
CA CYS A 122 -4.37 -9.66 -3.21
C CYS A 122 -5.00 -11.05 -3.34
N ASP A 123 -5.97 -11.28 -2.46
CA ASP A 123 -6.86 -12.44 -2.50
C ASP A 123 -7.76 -12.48 -3.74
N ASP A 124 -7.86 -11.40 -4.53
CA ASP A 124 -8.54 -11.41 -5.84
C ASP A 124 -7.75 -12.18 -6.91
N GLY A 125 -6.55 -12.66 -6.56
CA GLY A 125 -5.68 -13.36 -7.48
C GLY A 125 -5.16 -12.41 -8.56
N VAL A 126 -4.89 -11.15 -8.22
CA VAL A 126 -4.28 -10.18 -9.14
C VAL A 126 -3.12 -9.49 -8.45
N LEU A 127 -2.03 -9.27 -9.20
CA LEU A 127 -0.91 -8.44 -8.82
C LEU A 127 -1.07 -7.10 -9.53
N ARG A 128 -0.85 -6.01 -8.79
CA ARG A 128 -0.86 -4.68 -9.39
C ARG A 128 0.43 -3.94 -9.08
N VAL A 129 0.98 -3.31 -10.11
CA VAL A 129 2.17 -2.46 -10.03
C VAL A 129 1.71 -1.01 -10.04
N TRP A 130 2.24 -0.20 -9.15
CA TRP A 130 1.83 1.18 -8.93
C TRP A 130 3.01 2.11 -9.09
N SER A 131 2.76 3.31 -9.64
CA SER A 131 3.64 4.47 -9.51
C SER A 131 2.93 5.48 -8.62
N ILE A 132 3.41 5.58 -7.39
CA ILE A 132 2.75 6.37 -6.34
C ILE A 132 3.28 7.80 -6.36
N ARG A 133 2.38 8.77 -6.52
CA ARG A 133 2.74 10.18 -6.54
C ARG A 133 1.73 11.00 -5.76
N ALA A 134 2.19 12.12 -5.22
CA ALA A 134 1.29 13.18 -4.78
C ALA A 134 0.68 13.83 -6.03
N SER A 135 -0.65 13.81 -6.14
CA SER A 135 -1.36 14.57 -7.15
C SER A 135 -2.79 14.79 -6.65
N PRO A 136 -3.25 16.04 -6.46
CA PRO A 136 -4.54 16.37 -5.85
C PRO A 136 -5.77 15.93 -6.69
N SER A 137 -5.57 15.22 -7.79
CA SER A 137 -6.61 14.86 -8.75
C SER A 137 -6.89 13.35 -8.76
N GLY A 138 -8.16 13.04 -8.46
CA GLY A 138 -8.87 11.82 -8.86
C GLY A 138 -8.29 10.46 -8.42
N ALA A 139 -9.02 9.40 -8.78
CA ALA A 139 -8.53 8.04 -8.63
C ALA A 139 -7.34 7.81 -9.57
N GLY A 140 -6.21 7.35 -9.03
CA GLY A 140 -5.10 6.86 -9.83
C GLY A 140 -5.39 5.49 -10.44
N LYS A 141 -4.65 5.15 -11.50
CA LYS A 141 -4.70 3.83 -12.15
C LYS A 141 -3.39 3.06 -11.89
N PRO A 142 -3.41 1.72 -11.86
CA PRO A 142 -2.18 0.93 -11.80
C PRO A 142 -1.34 1.15 -13.07
N LEU A 143 -0.03 0.98 -12.96
CA LEU A 143 0.87 0.94 -14.11
C LEU A 143 0.70 -0.36 -14.91
N LEU A 144 0.53 -1.46 -14.18
CA LEU A 144 0.37 -2.80 -14.74
C LEU A 144 -0.54 -3.62 -13.82
N GLU A 145 -1.33 -4.49 -14.43
CA GLU A 145 -2.16 -5.48 -13.77
C GLU A 145 -1.86 -6.83 -14.39
N ASN A 146 -1.58 -7.84 -13.56
CA ASN A 146 -1.35 -9.21 -14.02
C ASN A 146 -2.28 -10.17 -13.28
N SER A 147 -3.19 -10.79 -14.01
CA SER A 147 -4.05 -11.90 -13.55
C SER A 147 -3.38 -13.27 -13.70
N ASP A 148 -2.32 -13.33 -14.50
CA ASP A 148 -1.67 -14.55 -14.95
C ASP A 148 -0.34 -14.66 -14.18
N HIS A 149 -0.44 -15.17 -12.95
CA HIS A 149 0.71 -15.28 -12.05
C HIS A 149 1.77 -16.28 -12.51
N SER A 150 1.71 -16.86 -13.72
CA SER A 150 2.81 -17.68 -14.26
C SER A 150 4.09 -16.84 -14.25
N GLY A 151 5.06 -17.24 -13.44
CA GLY A 151 6.20 -16.41 -13.03
C GLY A 151 7.03 -15.90 -14.20
N VAL A 152 6.64 -14.74 -14.75
CA VAL A 152 7.45 -13.92 -15.63
C VAL A 152 6.90 -12.49 -15.58
N ILE A 153 7.47 -11.63 -14.71
CA ILE A 153 7.16 -10.18 -14.72
C ILE A 153 7.92 -9.45 -15.85
N ALA A 154 8.74 -10.16 -16.64
CA ALA A 154 9.32 -9.63 -17.87
C ALA A 154 9.40 -10.69 -18.97
N THR A 155 8.56 -10.54 -20.00
CA THR A 155 8.52 -11.25 -21.30
C THR A 155 7.83 -12.62 -21.39
N MET A 156 6.62 -12.65 -21.96
CA MET A 156 6.40 -13.03 -23.37
C MET A 156 4.91 -13.06 -23.70
N ARG A 157 4.62 -12.74 -24.96
CA ARG A 157 3.31 -12.93 -25.59
C ARG A 157 2.95 -14.41 -25.59
N GLY A 158 1.70 -14.69 -25.21
CA GLY A 158 0.94 -15.83 -25.69
C GLY A 158 1.34 -17.17 -25.07
N VAL A 159 0.80 -17.45 -23.89
CA VAL A 159 0.35 -18.80 -23.52
C VAL A 159 -0.88 -18.60 -22.61
N ASP A 160 -1.97 -19.31 -22.90
CA ASP A 160 -3.18 -19.33 -22.08
C ASP A 160 -2.85 -19.73 -20.62
N VAL A 161 -3.26 -18.91 -19.65
CA VAL A 161 -3.00 -19.18 -18.22
C VAL A 161 -4.30 -19.46 -17.47
N VAL A 162 -4.32 -20.63 -16.83
CA VAL A 162 -5.33 -21.09 -15.89
C VAL A 162 -5.22 -20.28 -14.59
N ARG A 163 -6.34 -19.72 -14.12
CA ARG A 163 -6.45 -18.96 -12.85
C ARG A 163 -5.83 -19.73 -11.69
N SER A 164 -4.75 -19.23 -11.10
CA SER A 164 -4.11 -19.83 -9.94
C SER A 164 -4.07 -18.85 -8.76
N GLY A 165 -4.79 -19.23 -7.69
CA GLY A 165 -4.61 -18.84 -6.28
C GLY A 165 -4.68 -17.36 -5.85
N ALA A 166 -5.23 -17.10 -4.66
CA ALA A 166 -5.04 -15.84 -3.95
C ALA A 166 -3.54 -15.56 -3.72
N VAL A 167 -3.08 -14.34 -3.97
CA VAL A 167 -1.69 -13.94 -3.66
C VAL A 167 -1.56 -13.76 -2.16
N VAL A 168 -0.53 -14.35 -1.57
CA VAL A 168 -0.27 -14.33 -0.12
C VAL A 168 0.78 -13.28 0.22
N LYS A 169 1.87 -13.22 -0.55
CA LYS A 169 2.98 -12.30 -0.27
C LYS A 169 3.70 -11.88 -1.54
N VAL A 170 4.15 -10.64 -1.58
CA VAL A 170 5.01 -10.09 -2.64
C VAL A 170 6.26 -9.47 -2.04
N ALA A 171 7.39 -9.58 -2.73
CA ALA A 171 8.64 -8.95 -2.32
C ALA A 171 9.48 -8.56 -3.54
N HIS A 172 9.92 -7.30 -3.60
CA HIS A 172 10.96 -6.91 -4.54
C HIS A 172 12.31 -7.52 -4.15
N SER A 173 13.09 -7.96 -5.14
CA SER A 173 14.49 -8.31 -4.93
C SER A 173 15.28 -7.10 -4.40
N PRO A 174 16.28 -7.28 -3.52
CA PRO A 174 17.05 -6.15 -2.95
C PRO A 174 17.72 -5.25 -4.00
N MET A 175 18.11 -5.82 -5.15
CA MET A 175 18.74 -5.09 -6.25
C MET A 175 17.73 -4.38 -7.17
N GLY A 176 16.43 -4.57 -6.95
CA GLY A 176 15.39 -4.17 -7.89
C GLY A 176 15.32 -5.08 -9.13
N GLY A 177 14.31 -4.87 -9.97
CA GLY A 177 14.16 -5.58 -11.25
C GLY A 177 13.40 -6.91 -11.21
N LEU A 178 13.39 -7.62 -10.08
CA LEU A 178 12.58 -8.82 -9.87
C LEU A 178 11.59 -8.64 -8.72
N VAL A 179 10.46 -9.36 -8.80
CA VAL A 179 9.46 -9.44 -7.75
C VAL A 179 9.13 -10.92 -7.55
N ALA A 180 9.34 -11.39 -6.32
CA ALA A 180 8.94 -12.71 -5.89
C ALA A 180 7.49 -12.69 -5.40
N VAL A 181 6.72 -13.71 -5.74
CA VAL A 181 5.29 -13.84 -5.44
C VAL A 181 5.00 -15.24 -4.90
N VAL A 182 4.34 -15.30 -3.75
CA VAL A 182 3.81 -16.54 -3.18
C VAL A 182 2.29 -16.53 -3.26
N THR A 183 1.71 -17.61 -3.78
CA THR A 183 0.27 -17.79 -3.95
C THR A 183 -0.25 -18.97 -3.11
N ARG A 184 -1.56 -18.96 -2.81
CA ARG A 184 -2.20 -19.99 -1.95
C ARG A 184 -2.21 -21.40 -2.53
N ASP A 185 -1.98 -21.54 -3.82
CA ASP A 185 -1.80 -22.83 -4.48
C ASP A 185 -0.43 -23.49 -4.16
N GLY A 186 0.39 -22.86 -3.30
CA GLY A 186 1.62 -23.43 -2.79
C GLY A 186 2.87 -23.11 -3.62
N PHE A 187 2.75 -22.30 -4.67
CA PHE A 187 3.87 -21.95 -5.54
C PHE A 187 4.52 -20.61 -5.18
N LEU A 188 5.85 -20.57 -5.32
CA LEU A 188 6.67 -19.36 -5.35
C LEU A 188 7.06 -19.07 -6.80
N ARG A 189 6.96 -17.81 -7.21
CA ARG A 189 7.18 -17.36 -8.59
C ARG A 189 7.95 -16.05 -8.62
#